data_AF-A0A8T2A3F7-F1
#
_entry.id   AF-A0A8T2A3F7-F1
#
_cell.length_a   1.000
_cell.length_b   1.000
_cell.length_c   1.000
_cell.angle_alpha   90.00
_cell.angle_beta   90.00
_cell.angle_gamma   90.00
#
_symmetry.space_group_name_H-M   'P 1'
#
loop_
_entity.id
_entity.type
_entity.pdbx_description
1 polymer ?
#
loop_
_entity_poly.entity_id
_entity_poly.type
_entity_poly.pdbx_seq_one_letter_code
_entity_poly.pdbx_strand_id
1 'polypeptide(L)'
;MCFTFMITLIFLLWYNSKEKEWGVVAGLNLNRYDSKNLTIVECNGKLAFLWHEPEKMEIWCTMTALRRHGDGVVGVQGRVEWSNCLLSDVPPDYKMIHCLGGTD
;
A
#
# COMPACT_ATOMS: atom_id res chain seq x y z
N MET A 1 13.54 5.12 -8.22
CA MET A 1 14.17 4.41 -7.08
C MET A 1 13.23 3.28 -6.71
N CYS A 2 13.65 2.02 -6.86
CA CYS A 2 12.81 0.88 -6.52
C CYS A 2 12.87 0.63 -5.02
N PHE A 3 11.71 0.57 -4.36
CA PHE A 3 11.61 0.19 -2.97
C PHE A 3 11.11 -1.25 -2.88
N THR A 4 11.72 -2.05 -2.02
CA THR A 4 11.20 -3.38 -1.68
C THR A 4 10.32 -3.24 -0.44
N PHE A 5 9.07 -3.62 -0.58
CA PHE A 5 8.08 -3.60 0.51
C PHE A 5 7.62 -5.01 0.84
N MET A 6 7.29 -5.21 2.11
CA MET A 6 6.65 -6.43 2.60
C MET A 6 5.49 -6.05 3.51
N ILE A 7 4.31 -6.60 3.24
CA ILE A 7 3.17 -6.46 4.14
C ILE A 7 3.19 -7.63 5.12
N THR A 8 3.05 -7.31 6.39
CA THR A 8 2.63 -8.26 7.42
C THR A 8 1.16 -8.00 7.74
N LEU A 9 0.52 -8.88 8.51
CA LEU A 9 -0.91 -8.76 8.89
C LEU A 9 -1.35 -7.35 9.34
N ILE A 10 -0.43 -6.55 9.90
CA ILE A 10 -0.73 -5.24 10.49
C ILE A 10 0.25 -4.12 10.11
N PHE A 11 1.40 -4.43 9.52
CA PHE A 11 2.45 -3.44 9.23
C PHE A 11 2.96 -3.52 7.79
N LEU A 12 3.19 -2.35 7.19
CA LEU A 12 4.01 -2.22 5.99
C LEU A 12 5.47 -2.09 6.41
N LEU A 13 6.31 -2.97 5.90
CA LEU A 13 7.75 -2.96 6.07
C LEU A 13 8.42 -2.48 4.79
N TRP A 14 9.49 -1.72 4.95
CA TRP A 14 10.38 -1.31 3.86
C TRP A 14 11.77 -1.88 4.10
N TYR A 15 12.40 -2.38 3.05
CA TYR A 15 13.76 -2.88 3.14
C TYR A 15 14.76 -1.74 2.98
N ASN A 16 15.56 -1.50 4.01
CA ASN A 16 16.70 -0.61 3.93
C ASN A 16 17.90 -1.36 3.35
N SER A 17 18.18 -1.14 2.07
CA SER A 17 19.31 -1.81 1.40
C SER A 17 20.69 -1.40 1.93
N LYS A 18 20.82 -0.22 2.58
CA LYS A 18 22.09 0.23 3.17
C LYS A 18 22.41 -0.53 4.45
N GLU A 19 21.44 -0.57 5.36
CA GLU A 19 21.59 -1.24 6.66
C GLU A 19 21.28 -2.74 6.57
N LYS A 20 20.72 -3.19 5.44
CA LYS A 20 20.26 -4.57 5.18
C LYS A 20 19.17 -5.06 6.14
N GLU A 21 18.35 -4.14 6.65
CA GLU A 21 17.32 -4.41 7.65
C GLU A 21 15.92 -4.03 7.16
N TRP A 22 14.91 -4.63 7.77
CA TRP A 22 13.50 -4.26 7.56
C TRP A 22 13.09 -3.20 8.58
N GLY A 23 12.60 -2.07 8.10
CA GLY A 23 12.01 -1.02 8.92
C GLY A 23 10.50 -0.95 8.76
N VAL A 24 9.79 -0.51 9.79
CA VAL A 24 8.34 -0.23 9.70
C VAL A 24 8.11 1.11 9.00
N VAL A 25 7.14 1.16 8.09
CA VAL A 25 6.63 2.42 7.54
C VAL A 25 5.65 3.02 8.55
N ALA A 26 6.04 4.13 9.16
CA ALA A 26 5.21 4.84 10.14
C ALA A 26 4.07 5.62 9.45
N GLY A 27 3.02 5.96 10.21
CA GLY A 27 1.93 6.83 9.72
C GLY A 27 0.87 6.14 8.85
N LEU A 28 0.97 4.81 8.70
CA LEU A 28 -0.03 3.99 8.02
C LEU A 28 -0.80 3.14 9.05
N ASN A 29 -2.13 3.14 8.94
CA ASN A 29 -2.98 2.25 9.72
C ASN A 29 -3.57 1.18 8.80
N LEU A 30 -2.85 0.05 8.67
CA LEU A 30 -3.30 -1.05 7.81
C LEU A 30 -4.39 -1.91 8.44
N ASN A 31 -4.64 -1.80 9.76
CA ASN A 31 -5.70 -2.56 10.44
C ASN A 31 -7.10 -2.20 9.95
N ARG A 32 -7.24 -1.11 9.18
CA ARG A 32 -8.48 -0.72 8.50
C ARG A 32 -8.75 -1.55 7.25
N TYR A 33 -7.78 -2.30 6.76
CA TYR A 33 -7.89 -3.07 5.54
C TYR A 33 -7.98 -4.54 5.89
N ASP A 34 -8.94 -5.25 5.30
CA ASP A 34 -8.91 -6.71 5.33
C ASP A 34 -7.67 -7.18 4.56
N SER A 35 -6.68 -7.71 5.29
CA SER A 35 -5.40 -8.15 4.72
C SER A 35 -5.56 -9.22 3.64
N LYS A 36 -6.68 -9.95 3.61
CA LYS A 36 -6.94 -10.97 2.59
C LYS A 36 -7.25 -10.39 1.22
N ASN A 37 -7.75 -9.16 1.18
CA ASN A 37 -8.21 -8.48 -0.03
C ASN A 37 -7.42 -7.20 -0.33
N LEU A 38 -6.29 -7.00 0.34
CA LEU A 38 -5.43 -5.83 0.17
C LEU A 38 -4.39 -6.07 -0.94
N THR A 39 -4.44 -5.22 -1.95
CA THR A 39 -3.45 -5.10 -3.03
C THR A 39 -2.62 -3.84 -2.81
N ILE A 40 -1.30 -3.93 -2.96
CA ILE A 40 -0.41 -2.78 -3.02
C ILE A 40 0.16 -2.64 -4.42
N VAL A 41 0.19 -1.42 -4.93
CA VAL A 41 0.86 -1.09 -6.18
C VAL A 41 1.70 0.17 -6.02
N GLU A 42 2.86 0.18 -6.66
CA GLU A 42 3.69 1.38 -6.79
C GLU A 42 3.14 2.25 -7.92
N CYS A 43 2.98 3.54 -7.67
CA CYS A 43 2.41 4.51 -8.60
C CYS A 43 3.20 5.82 -8.53
N ASN A 44 4.12 6.04 -9.47
CA ASN A 44 4.87 7.29 -9.63
C ASN A 44 5.57 7.76 -8.32
N GLY A 45 6.23 6.83 -7.62
CA GLY A 45 6.91 7.09 -6.35
C GLY A 45 6.00 7.10 -5.12
N LYS A 46 4.72 6.77 -5.28
CA LYS A 46 3.73 6.62 -4.21
C LYS A 46 3.28 5.16 -4.10
N LEU A 47 2.63 4.82 -3.00
CA LEU A 47 1.97 3.53 -2.84
C LEU A 47 0.46 3.71 -2.89
N ALA A 48 -0.19 2.96 -3.78
CA ALA A 48 -1.63 2.79 -3.75
C ALA A 48 -1.99 1.47 -3.05
N PHE A 49 -2.92 1.58 -2.11
CA PHE A 49 -3.56 0.46 -1.42
C PHE A 49 -4.95 0.31 -2.01
N LEU A 50 -5.24 -0.84 -2.59
CA LEU A 50 -6.53 -1.19 -3.17
C LEU A 50 -7.13 -2.33 -2.32
N TRP A 51 -8.35 -2.17 -1.82
CA TRP A 51 -8.98 -3.21 -1.01
C TRP A 51 -10.49 -3.30 -1.26
N HIS A 52 -11.05 -4.46 -0.92
CA HIS A 52 -12.48 -4.70 -0.91
C HIS A 52 -13.07 -4.36 0.47
N GLU A 53 -14.19 -3.65 0.49
CA GLU A 53 -15.06 -3.49 1.67
C GLU A 53 -16.34 -4.34 1.47
N PRO A 54 -16.34 -5.61 1.94
CA PRO A 54 -17.39 -6.57 1.59
C PRO A 54 -18.78 -6.17 2.12
N GLU A 55 -18.84 -5.52 3.28
CA GLU A 55 -20.11 -5.09 3.88
C GLU A 55 -20.82 -4.02 3.04
N LYS A 56 -20.05 -3.26 2.25
CA LYS A 56 -20.56 -2.19 1.39
C LYS A 56 -20.57 -2.57 -0.09
N MET A 57 -20.01 -3.72 -0.46
CA MET A 57 -19.80 -4.10 -1.86
C MET A 57 -19.01 -3.03 -2.63
N GLU A 58 -17.97 -2.48 -2.01
CA GLU A 58 -17.18 -1.38 -2.57
C GLU A 58 -15.72 -1.75 -2.73
N ILE A 59 -15.10 -1.30 -3.83
CA ILE A 59 -13.65 -1.32 -3.98
C ILE A 59 -13.11 0.08 -3.67
N TRP A 60 -12.19 0.14 -2.72
CA TRP A 60 -11.57 1.37 -2.27
C TRP A 60 -10.11 1.44 -2.68
N CYS A 61 -9.63 2.65 -2.94
CA CYS A 61 -8.22 2.90 -3.18
C CYS A 61 -7.72 4.07 -2.33
N THR A 62 -6.51 3.95 -1.80
CA THR A 62 -5.83 4.99 -1.04
C THR A 62 -4.42 5.17 -1.56
N MET A 63 -4.12 6.38 -2.02
CA MET A 63 -2.80 6.78 -2.45
C MET A 63 -2.05 7.39 -1.26
N THR A 64 -0.88 6.85 -0.98
CA THR A 64 0.00 7.26 0.11
C THR A 64 1.34 7.70 -0.46
N ALA A 65 1.72 8.94 -0.19
CA ALA A 65 3.08 9.39 -0.44
C ALA A 65 4.01 8.89 0.66
N LEU A 66 5.20 8.44 0.26
CA LEU A 66 6.26 8.05 1.17
C LEU A 66 7.27 9.18 1.31
N ARG A 67 7.54 9.59 2.54
CA ARG A 67 8.57 10.58 2.87
C ARG A 67 9.66 9.91 3.67
N ARG A 68 10.92 10.17 3.32
CA ARG A 68 12.07 9.82 4.15
C ARG A 68 12.37 11.01 5.04
N HIS A 69 12.56 10.78 6.33
CA HIS A 69 13.17 11.79 7.20
C HIS A 69 14.66 11.85 6.87
N GLY A 70 15.12 13.04 6.48
CA GLY A 70 16.53 13.32 6.30
C GLY A 70 17.13 13.62 7.66
N ASP A 71 18.24 12.95 7.97
CA ASP A 71 19.15 13.17 9.11
C ASP A 71 19.02 12.21 10.31
N GLY A 72 19.54 10.98 10.13
CA GLY A 72 19.99 10.15 11.25
C GLY A 72 18.97 9.18 11.85
N VAL A 73 17.67 9.42 11.74
CA VAL A 73 16.63 8.45 12.13
C VAL A 73 16.05 7.80 10.89
N VAL A 74 16.52 6.58 10.63
CA VAL A 74 16.16 5.73 9.48
C VAL A 74 14.67 5.35 9.56
N GLY A 75 13.80 6.18 9.00
CA GLY A 75 12.37 5.95 8.98
C GLY A 75 11.71 6.40 7.68
N VAL A 76 10.84 5.55 7.14
CA VAL A 76 9.91 5.93 6.06
C VAL A 76 8.57 6.25 6.71
N GLN A 77 8.03 7.43 6.42
CA GLN A 77 6.71 7.84 6.86
C GLN A 77 5.75 7.84 5.67
N GLY A 78 4.67 7.08 5.79
CA GLY A 78 3.54 7.14 4.88
C GLY A 78 2.60 8.28 5.27
N ARG A 79 2.11 9.02 4.28
CA ARG A 79 1.03 9.99 4.42
C ARG A 79 -0.01 9.73 3.33
N VAL A 80 -1.25 9.47 3.76
CA VAL A 80 -2.39 9.39 2.84
C VAL A 80 -2.61 10.76 2.20
N GLU A 81 -2.58 10.80 0.87
CA GLU A 81 -2.85 12.01 0.08
C GLU A 81 -4.24 11.98 -0.56
N TRP A 82 -4.73 10.78 -0.86
CA TRP A 82 -6.02 10.58 -1.49
C TRP A 82 -6.59 9.23 -1.07
N SER A 83 -7.90 9.19 -0.84
CA SER A 83 -8.63 7.98 -0.48
C SER A 83 -10.05 8.11 -1.02
N ASN A 84 -10.51 7.16 -1.82
CA ASN A 84 -11.86 7.18 -2.35
C ASN A 84 -12.38 5.79 -2.70
N CYS A 85 -13.70 5.66 -2.74
CA CYS A 85 -14.38 4.55 -3.39
C CYS A 85 -14.17 4.66 -4.90
N LEU A 86 -13.67 3.60 -5.52
CA LEU A 86 -13.47 3.51 -6.96
C LEU A 86 -14.67 2.88 -7.66
N LEU A 87 -15.28 1.87 -7.03
CA LEU A 87 -16.41 1.13 -7.55
C LEU A 87 -17.36 0.78 -6.41
N SER A 88 -18.65 0.98 -6.63
CA SER A 88 -19.75 0.56 -5.77
C SER A 88 -20.54 -0.57 -6.44
N ASP A 89 -21.39 -1.26 -5.67
CA ASP A 89 -22.23 -2.37 -6.15
C ASP A 89 -21.42 -3.51 -6.80
N VAL A 90 -20.24 -3.78 -6.23
CA VAL A 90 -19.31 -4.80 -6.71
C VAL A 90 -19.89 -6.19 -6.41
N PRO A 91 -19.99 -7.08 -7.42
CA PRO A 91 -20.48 -8.44 -7.20
C PRO A 91 -19.65 -9.17 -6.13
N PRO A 92 -20.26 -10.07 -5.34
CA PRO A 92 -19.54 -10.78 -4.28
C PRO A 92 -18.46 -11.72 -4.79
N ASP A 93 -18.53 -12.14 -6.05
CA ASP A 93 -17.59 -13.06 -6.68
C ASP A 93 -16.82 -12.35 -7.81
N TYR A 94 -15.65 -11.82 -7.45
CA TYR A 94 -14.71 -11.21 -8.38
C TYR A 94 -13.27 -11.51 -7.95
N LYS A 95 -12.33 -11.27 -8.87
CA LYS A 95 -10.91 -11.45 -8.60
C LYS A 95 -10.13 -10.23 -9.03
N MET A 96 -9.35 -9.66 -8.12
CA MET A 96 -8.32 -8.68 -8.46
C MET A 96 -7.14 -9.42 -9.10
N ILE A 97 -6.77 -9.05 -10.32
CA ILE A 97 -5.64 -9.65 -11.05
C ILE A 97 -4.52 -8.61 -11.14
N HIS A 98 -3.32 -9.00 -10.70
CA HIS A 98 -2.13 -8.16 -10.83
C HIS A 98 -1.49 -8.42 -12.20
N CYS A 99 -1.54 -7.41 -13.08
CA CYS A 99 -0.85 -7.46 -14.35
C CYS A 99 0.51 -6.75 -14.20
N LEU A 100 1.59 -7.43 -14.58
CA LEU A 100 2.88 -6.75 -14.78
C LEU A 100 2.78 -6.00 -16.11
N GLY A 101 2.77 -4.67 -16.05
CA GLY A 101 2.89 -3.85 -17.25
C GLY A 101 4.27 -4.07 -17.87
N GLY A 102 4.32 -4.56 -19.10
CA GLY A 102 5.55 -4.59 -19.89
C GLY A 102 6.05 -3.15 -20.04
N THR A 103 7.27 -2.89 -19.62
CA THR A 103 7.96 -1.66 -19.99
C THR A 103 8.75 -2.01 -21.25
N ASP A 104 8.34 -1.43 -22.38
CA ASP A 104 9.11 -1.45 -23.63
C ASP A 104 10.37 -0.58 -23.49
#